data_AF-A0A3M8FPI5-F1
#
_entry.id   AF-A0A3M8FPI5-F1
#
_cell.length_a   1.000
_cell.length_b   1.000
_cell.length_c   1.000
_cell.angle_alpha   90.00
_cell.angle_beta   90.00
_cell.angle_gamma   90.00
#
_symmetry.space_group_name_H-M   'P 1'
#
loop_
_entity.id
_entity.type
_entity.pdbx_description
1 polymer ?
#
loop_
_entity_poly.entity_id
_entity_poly.type
_entity_poly.pdbx_seq_one_letter_code
_entity_poly.pdbx_strand_id
1 'polypeptide(L)'
;MRRMGYILLTIIFIVIGVIAYFSFTTPKHEPTVRQITFTSSTGLNVYLVEKIWGISSDHRQVVLTEVPQKDNDISNINFTYSGQLPFLYKQVKDTLFIYVQKPLEQESSFNGNIKLKQVVLNNPEMMDLLMVYEQEGLKKL
;
A
#
# COMPACT_ATOMS: atom_id res chain seq x y z
N MET A 1 5.23 -54.51 -6.18
CA MET A 1 5.61 -53.28 -6.91
C MET A 1 4.43 -52.59 -7.59
N ARG A 2 3.61 -53.26 -8.43
CA ARG A 2 2.47 -52.61 -9.11
C ARG A 2 1.44 -51.92 -8.19
N ARG A 3 1.12 -52.53 -7.04
CA ARG A 3 0.19 -51.95 -6.03
C ARG A 3 0.68 -50.64 -5.42
N MET A 4 1.99 -50.51 -5.26
CA MET A 4 2.63 -49.29 -4.72
C MET A 4 2.53 -48.13 -5.73
N GLY A 5 2.63 -48.43 -7.03
CA GLY A 5 2.47 -47.43 -8.09
C GLY A 5 1.07 -46.84 -8.14
N TYR A 6 0.02 -47.66 -7.95
CA TYR A 6 -1.36 -47.16 -7.92
C TYR A 6 -1.63 -46.24 -6.73
N ILE A 7 -1.13 -46.60 -5.53
CA ILE A 7 -1.29 -45.76 -4.33
C ILE A 7 -0.66 -44.38 -4.56
N LEU A 8 0.55 -44.34 -5.13
CA LEU A 8 1.29 -43.10 -5.39
C LEU A 8 0.58 -42.22 -6.44
N LEU A 9 0.04 -42.83 -7.50
CA LEU A 9 -0.79 -42.14 -8.50
C LEU A 9 -2.05 -41.53 -7.89
N THR A 10 -2.70 -42.26 -6.98
CA THR A 10 -3.93 -41.79 -6.32
C THR A 10 -3.63 -40.59 -5.43
N ILE A 11 -2.52 -40.61 -4.69
CA ILE A 11 -2.08 -39.49 -3.84
C ILE A 11 -1.80 -38.25 -4.71
N ILE A 12 -1.10 -38.40 -5.83
CA ILE A 12 -0.83 -37.29 -6.75
C ILE A 12 -2.14 -36.67 -7.25
N PHE A 13 -3.12 -37.50 -7.64
CA PHE A 13 -4.41 -37.01 -8.12
C PHE A 13 -5.18 -36.23 -7.06
N ILE A 14 -5.13 -36.69 -5.80
CA ILE A 14 -5.72 -35.99 -4.65
C ILE A 14 -5.02 -34.64 -4.44
N VAL A 15 -3.69 -34.61 -4.45
CA VAL A 15 -2.91 -33.36 -4.28
C VAL A 15 -3.22 -32.35 -5.39
N ILE A 16 -3.26 -32.78 -6.65
CA ILE A 16 -3.64 -31.91 -7.78
C ILE A 16 -5.06 -31.40 -7.61
N GLY A 17 -6.00 -32.26 -7.22
CA GLY A 17 -7.38 -31.88 -6.97
C GLY A 17 -7.51 -30.84 -5.85
N VAL A 18 -6.73 -30.98 -4.78
CA VAL A 18 -6.67 -30.00 -3.68
C VAL A 18 -6.09 -28.66 -4.16
N ILE A 19 -4.97 -28.66 -4.89
CA ILE A 19 -4.37 -27.43 -5.44
C ILE A 19 -5.33 -26.72 -6.40
N ALA A 20 -5.99 -27.48 -7.30
CA ALA A 20 -6.96 -26.93 -8.23
C ALA A 20 -8.17 -26.35 -7.47
N TYR A 21 -8.70 -27.09 -6.49
CA TYR A 21 -9.79 -26.62 -5.64
C TYR A 21 -9.44 -25.28 -5.00
N PHE A 22 -8.30 -25.20 -4.28
CA PHE A 22 -7.85 -23.94 -3.68
C PHE A 22 -7.66 -22.84 -4.73
N SER A 23 -7.08 -23.12 -5.89
CA SER A 23 -6.87 -22.11 -6.94
C SER A 23 -8.18 -21.55 -7.51
N PHE A 24 -9.25 -22.34 -7.57
CA PHE A 24 -10.57 -21.91 -8.05
C PHE A 24 -11.44 -21.30 -6.95
N THR A 25 -11.28 -21.71 -5.70
CA THR A 25 -12.13 -21.24 -4.59
C THR A 25 -11.52 -20.11 -3.79
N THR A 26 -10.21 -19.85 -3.87
CA THR A 26 -9.64 -18.68 -3.22
C THR A 26 -10.21 -17.43 -3.87
N PRO A 27 -10.94 -16.57 -3.13
CA PRO A 27 -11.37 -15.30 -3.66
C PRO A 27 -10.12 -14.53 -4.10
N LYS A 28 -10.13 -14.03 -5.34
CA LYS A 28 -9.12 -13.08 -5.80
C LYS A 28 -9.06 -11.98 -4.75
N HIS A 29 -7.92 -11.84 -4.07
CA HIS A 29 -7.74 -10.76 -3.12
C HIS A 29 -7.71 -9.48 -3.93
N GLU A 30 -8.87 -8.83 -3.99
CA GLU A 30 -8.97 -7.53 -4.61
C GLU A 30 -8.10 -6.56 -3.80
N PRO A 31 -7.39 -5.64 -4.48
CA PRO A 31 -6.59 -4.66 -3.78
C PRO A 31 -7.49 -3.86 -2.83
N THR A 32 -7.10 -3.78 -1.57
CA THR A 32 -7.77 -2.86 -0.64
C THR A 32 -7.33 -1.45 -1.01
N VAL A 33 -8.29 -0.61 -1.41
CA VAL A 33 -8.04 0.79 -1.73
C VAL A 33 -8.58 1.68 -0.62
N ARG A 34 -7.71 2.51 -0.04
CA ARG A 34 -8.08 3.55 0.93
C ARG A 34 -7.78 4.90 0.32
N GLN A 35 -8.72 5.85 0.45
CA GLN A 35 -8.54 7.20 -0.06
C GLN A 35 -8.77 8.22 1.05
N ILE A 36 -7.86 9.18 1.15
CA ILE A 36 -7.99 10.34 2.04
C ILE A 36 -7.92 11.60 1.20
N THR A 37 -8.83 12.54 1.47
CA THR A 37 -8.88 13.83 0.79
C THR A 37 -8.27 14.90 1.68
N PHE A 38 -7.39 15.71 1.10
CA PHE A 38 -6.82 16.92 1.70
C PHE A 38 -7.26 18.13 0.90
N THR A 39 -7.79 19.14 1.56
CA THR A 39 -8.12 20.42 0.94
C THR A 39 -7.04 21.43 1.27
N SER A 40 -6.42 22.02 0.25
CA SER A 40 -5.47 23.11 0.38
C SER A 40 -6.17 24.41 0.80
N SER A 41 -5.41 25.36 1.34
CA SER A 41 -5.87 26.73 1.61
C SER A 41 -6.44 27.43 0.37
N THR A 42 -6.04 27.03 -0.84
CA THR A 42 -6.56 27.55 -2.11
C THR A 42 -7.85 26.85 -2.59
N GLY A 43 -8.39 25.91 -1.81
CA GLY A 43 -9.60 25.15 -2.15
C GLY A 43 -9.39 23.98 -3.12
N LEU A 44 -8.14 23.71 -3.53
CA LEU A 44 -7.82 22.54 -4.35
C LEU A 44 -7.76 21.28 -3.48
N ASN A 45 -8.39 20.21 -3.96
CA ASN A 45 -8.38 18.91 -3.30
C ASN A 45 -7.26 18.03 -3.86
N VAL A 46 -6.55 17.37 -2.94
CA VAL A 46 -5.55 16.36 -3.24
C VAL A 46 -5.97 15.08 -2.55
N TYR A 47 -5.80 13.96 -3.23
CA TYR A 47 -6.19 12.64 -2.79
C TYR A 47 -4.94 11.80 -2.57
N LEU A 48 -4.89 11.17 -1.40
CA LEU A 48 -3.89 10.19 -1.05
C LEU A 48 -4.55 8.82 -1.07
N VAL A 49 -4.13 8.02 -2.04
CA VAL A 49 -4.70 6.71 -2.35
C VAL A 49 -3.68 5.65 -1.95
N GLU A 50 -4.06 4.78 -1.01
CA GLU A 50 -3.30 3.60 -0.66
C GLU A 50 -3.93 2.37 -1.30
N LYS A 51 -3.11 1.56 -1.94
CA LYS A 51 -3.47 0.26 -2.52
C LYS A 51 -2.66 -0.82 -1.83
N ILE A 52 -3.33 -1.78 -1.21
CA ILE A 52 -2.70 -2.93 -0.56
C ILE A 52 -3.12 -4.21 -1.29
N TRP A 53 -2.17 -5.05 -1.67
CA TRP A 53 -2.43 -6.34 -2.32
C TRP A 53 -1.43 -7.42 -1.88
N GLY A 54 -1.64 -8.64 -2.38
CA GLY A 54 -0.91 -9.83 -1.96
C GLY A 54 -1.64 -10.59 -0.85
N ILE A 55 -1.40 -11.90 -0.79
CA ILE A 55 -2.10 -12.81 0.15
C ILE A 55 -1.82 -12.40 1.61
N SER A 56 -0.63 -11.90 1.89
CA SER A 56 -0.21 -11.41 3.21
C SER A 56 -0.25 -9.88 3.34
N SER A 57 -0.87 -9.16 2.38
CA SER A 57 -0.85 -7.69 2.36
C SER A 57 0.57 -7.09 2.38
N ASP A 58 1.51 -7.80 1.76
CA ASP A 58 2.94 -7.48 1.72
C ASP A 58 3.29 -6.43 0.66
N HIS A 59 2.35 -6.18 -0.27
CA HIS A 59 2.48 -5.14 -1.26
C HIS A 59 1.59 -3.96 -0.88
N ARG A 60 2.19 -2.79 -0.77
CA ARG A 60 1.51 -1.52 -0.52
C ARG A 60 2.05 -0.51 -1.51
N GLN A 61 1.15 0.27 -2.10
CA GLN A 61 1.48 1.41 -2.92
C GLN A 61 0.69 2.61 -2.45
N VAL A 62 1.36 3.73 -2.19
CA VAL A 62 0.69 4.98 -1.84
C VAL A 62 0.93 6.02 -2.91
N VAL A 63 -0.15 6.62 -3.39
CA VAL A 63 -0.17 7.56 -4.50
C VAL A 63 -0.85 8.85 -4.12
N LEU A 64 -0.21 9.97 -4.47
CA LEU A 64 -0.78 11.30 -4.33
C LEU A 64 -1.27 11.80 -5.69
N THR A 65 -2.51 12.25 -5.78
CA THR A 65 -3.14 12.70 -7.04
C THR A 65 -4.10 13.87 -6.79
N GLU A 66 -4.36 14.68 -7.82
CA GLU A 66 -5.30 15.80 -7.76
C GLU A 66 -6.70 15.42 -8.25
N VAL A 67 -6.83 14.24 -8.87
CA VAL A 67 -8.09 13.74 -9.39
C VAL A 67 -8.60 12.67 -8.42
N PRO A 68 -9.89 12.72 -8.02
CA PRO A 68 -10.45 11.64 -7.22
C PRO A 68 -10.34 10.33 -8.01
N GLN A 69 -9.60 9.35 -7.48
CA GLN A 69 -9.54 8.05 -8.12
C GLN A 69 -10.78 7.24 -7.76
N LYS A 70 -11.45 6.74 -8.80
CA LYS A 70 -12.40 5.64 -8.66
C LYS A 70 -11.67 4.40 -9.10
N ASP A 71 -11.57 3.42 -8.20
CA ASP A 71 -11.14 2.04 -8.42
C ASP A 71 -9.93 1.77 -9.33
N ASN A 72 -8.86 1.25 -8.73
CA ASN A 72 -7.76 0.47 -9.34
C ASN A 72 -6.94 1.09 -10.50
N ASP A 73 -7.38 2.17 -11.12
CA ASP A 73 -6.72 2.82 -12.25
C ASP A 73 -5.78 3.92 -11.75
N ILE A 74 -4.53 3.53 -11.50
CA ILE A 74 -3.48 4.43 -11.07
C ILE A 74 -2.68 4.93 -12.28
N SER A 75 -3.33 5.66 -13.18
CA SER A 75 -2.71 6.18 -14.41
C SER A 75 -2.07 7.57 -14.23
N ASN A 76 -2.57 8.39 -13.30
CA ASN A 76 -1.97 9.68 -12.94
C ASN A 76 -1.22 9.59 -11.60
N ILE A 77 -0.02 9.02 -11.67
CA ILE A 77 0.87 8.86 -10.52
C ILE A 77 1.76 10.08 -10.45
N ASN A 78 1.53 10.94 -9.46
CA ASN A 78 2.58 11.87 -9.07
C ASN A 78 3.56 11.10 -8.18
N PHE A 79 3.15 10.70 -6.99
CA PHE A 79 4.02 10.04 -6.01
C PHE A 79 3.80 8.52 -5.94
N THR A 80 4.84 7.73 -5.67
CA THR A 80 4.70 6.30 -5.31
C THR A 80 5.61 5.92 -4.15
N TYR A 81 5.01 5.41 -3.07
CA TYR A 81 5.73 4.73 -1.98
C TYR A 81 5.40 3.24 -1.98
N SER A 82 6.43 2.39 -1.95
CA SER A 82 6.29 0.94 -1.83
C SER A 82 7.02 0.43 -0.59
N GLY A 83 6.32 -0.29 0.27
CA GLY A 83 6.91 -0.85 1.50
C GLY A 83 5.93 -1.71 2.30
N GLN A 84 6.44 -2.56 3.18
CA GLN A 84 5.60 -3.42 4.03
C GLN A 84 5.00 -2.67 5.23
N LEU A 85 5.62 -1.54 5.60
CA LEU A 85 5.24 -0.79 6.78
C LEU A 85 4.08 0.18 6.51
N PRO A 86 3.32 0.53 7.56
CA PRO A 86 2.32 1.58 7.48
C PRO A 86 2.84 2.87 6.88
N PHE A 87 2.06 3.46 5.98
CA PHE A 87 2.32 4.80 5.50
C PHE A 87 1.93 5.82 6.57
N LEU A 88 2.91 6.55 7.09
CA LEU A 88 2.71 7.58 8.09
C LEU A 88 2.79 8.95 7.46
N TYR A 89 1.80 9.79 7.78
CA TYR A 89 1.75 11.14 7.25
C TYR A 89 1.24 12.16 8.29
N LYS A 90 1.60 13.42 8.05
CA LYS A 90 1.09 14.56 8.80
C LYS A 90 0.89 15.74 7.85
N GLN A 91 -0.29 16.35 7.90
CA GLN A 91 -0.56 17.57 7.15
C GLN A 91 -0.39 18.78 8.07
N VAL A 92 0.39 19.77 7.63
CA VAL A 92 0.47 21.08 8.27
C VAL A 92 0.26 22.13 7.19
N LYS A 93 -0.91 22.79 7.20
CA LYS A 93 -1.34 23.73 6.16
C LYS A 93 -1.24 23.08 4.76
N ASP A 94 -0.52 23.70 3.84
CA ASP A 94 -0.28 23.23 2.47
C ASP A 94 0.99 22.37 2.36
N THR A 95 1.45 21.76 3.44
CA THR A 95 2.60 20.83 3.42
C THR A 95 2.20 19.47 3.95
N LEU A 96 2.40 18.44 3.13
CA LEU A 96 2.23 17.04 3.50
C LEU A 96 3.59 16.45 3.85
N PHE A 97 3.77 16.13 5.13
CA PHE A 97 4.94 15.42 5.63
C PHE A 97 4.70 13.93 5.50
N ILE A 98 5.64 13.23 4.88
CA ILE A 98 5.63 11.78 4.73
C ILE A 98 6.85 11.24 5.46
N TYR A 99 6.63 10.27 6.34
CA TYR A 99 7.71 9.64 7.09
C TYR A 99 8.08 8.31 6.43
N VAL A 100 9.33 8.20 5.97
CA VAL A 100 9.83 7.03 5.23
C VAL A 100 11.14 6.53 5.85
N GLN A 101 11.43 5.23 5.73
CA GLN A 101 12.71 4.68 6.19
C GLN A 101 13.87 4.97 5.24
N LYS A 102 13.57 5.11 3.95
CA LYS A 102 14.54 5.41 2.91
C LYS A 102 14.00 6.54 2.05
N PRO A 103 14.87 7.48 1.60
CA PRO A 103 14.45 8.50 0.65
C PRO A 103 13.94 7.81 -0.62
N LEU A 104 12.84 8.34 -1.16
CA LEU A 104 12.28 7.83 -2.40
C LEU A 104 13.06 8.40 -3.58
N GLU A 105 13.45 7.55 -4.52
CA GLU A 105 14.27 7.94 -5.68
C GLU A 105 13.56 8.93 -6.60
N GLN A 106 12.23 8.94 -6.58
CA GLN A 106 11.41 9.82 -7.40
C GLN A 106 10.74 10.88 -6.53
N GLU A 107 11.41 12.01 -6.35
CA GLU A 107 10.71 13.26 -6.07
C GLU A 107 9.93 13.64 -7.32
N SER A 108 8.79 13.00 -7.53
CA SER A 108 7.86 13.43 -8.57
C SER A 108 7.51 14.88 -8.29
N SER A 109 7.74 15.74 -9.28
CA SER A 109 7.27 17.12 -9.29
C SER A 109 5.76 17.12 -9.20
N PHE A 110 5.23 17.06 -7.99
CA PHE A 110 3.82 17.22 -7.71
C PHE A 110 3.48 18.67 -8.09
N ASN A 111 2.71 18.83 -9.16
CA ASN A 111 2.39 20.13 -9.72
C ASN A 111 1.31 20.91 -8.93
N GLY A 112 0.84 20.34 -7.82
CA GLY A 112 -0.20 20.95 -7.00
C GLY A 112 0.32 21.94 -5.96
N ASN A 113 -0.60 22.72 -5.41
CA ASN A 113 -0.31 23.72 -4.37
C ASN A 113 0.13 23.11 -3.02
N ILE A 114 0.05 21.79 -2.86
CA ILE A 114 0.53 21.09 -1.66
C ILE A 114 1.99 20.69 -1.83
N LYS A 115 2.84 21.17 -0.93
CA LYS A 115 4.26 20.80 -0.87
C LYS A 115 4.40 19.42 -0.23
N LEU A 116 5.12 18.53 -0.91
CA LEU A 116 5.52 17.25 -0.35
C LEU A 116 6.83 17.41 0.41
N LYS A 117 6.92 16.92 1.65
CA LYS A 117 8.18 16.86 2.38
C LYS A 117 8.41 15.47 2.94
N GLN A 118 9.49 14.82 2.50
CA GLN A 118 9.90 13.53 3.02
C GLN A 118 10.74 13.74 4.30
N VAL A 119 10.43 12.96 5.33
CA VAL A 119 11.20 12.86 6.56
C VAL A 119 11.75 11.44 6.61
N VAL A 120 13.05 11.31 6.35
CA VAL A 120 13.73 10.02 6.43
C VAL A 120 14.00 9.71 7.90
N LEU A 121 13.49 8.58 8.36
CA LEU A 121 13.72 8.06 9.70
C LEU A 121 14.98 7.19 9.68
N ASN A 122 16.02 7.64 10.38
CA ASN A 122 17.31 6.94 10.42
C ASN A 122 17.30 5.68 11.29
N ASN A 123 16.26 5.44 12.09
CA ASN A 123 16.11 4.27 12.94
C ASN A 123 14.73 3.62 12.73
N PRO A 124 14.65 2.33 12.36
CA PRO A 124 13.37 1.61 12.26
C PRO A 124 12.57 1.60 13.57
N GLU A 125 13.22 1.60 14.75
CA GLU A 125 12.53 1.69 16.04
C GLU A 125 11.77 3.01 16.20
N MET A 126 12.23 4.06 15.52
CA MET A 126 11.56 5.37 15.51
C MET A 126 10.26 5.33 14.72
N MET A 127 10.14 4.43 13.73
CA MET A 127 8.88 4.20 13.01
C MET A 127 7.85 3.52 13.93
N ASP A 128 8.27 2.54 14.72
CA ASP A 128 7.41 1.85 15.68
C ASP A 128 6.95 2.81 16.79
N LEU A 129 7.85 3.68 17.26
CA LEU A 129 7.51 4.75 18.20
C LEU A 129 6.53 5.75 17.59
N LEU A 130 6.70 6.13 16.32
CA LEU A 130 5.77 7.02 15.61
C LEU A 130 4.36 6.43 15.44
N MET A 131 4.19 5.11 15.45
CA MET A 131 2.87 4.48 15.50
C MET A 131 2.14 4.75 16.83
N VAL A 132 2.87 5.05 17.91
CA VAL A 132 2.28 5.40 19.22
C VAL A 132 1.83 6.86 19.27
N TYR A 133 2.40 7.73 18.43
CA TYR A 133 2.15 9.19 18.43
C TYR A 133 0.92 9.65 17.64
N GLU A 134 -0.12 8.81 17.49
CA GLU A 134 -1.43 9.24 16.97
C GLU A 134 -1.98 10.46 17.75
N GLN A 135 -1.62 10.59 19.03
CA GLN A 135 -1.99 11.70 19.90
C GLN A 135 -1.33 13.05 19.53
N GLU A 136 -0.24 13.06 18.77
CA GLU A 136 0.44 14.28 18.29
C GLU A 136 0.03 14.69 16.86
N GLY A 137 -1.06 14.07 16.38
CA GLY A 137 -1.66 14.37 15.07
C GLY A 137 -0.97 13.67 13.89
N LEU A 138 -0.15 12.65 14.14
CA LEU A 138 0.23 11.69 13.10
C LEU A 138 -0.99 10.85 12.72
N LYS A 139 -1.19 10.64 11.42
CA LYS A 139 -2.27 9.82 10.91
C LYS A 139 -1.69 8.63 10.16
N LYS A 140 -2.35 7.49 10.34
CA LYS A 140 -2.08 6.25 9.64
C LYS A 140 -3.10 6.06 8.52
N LEU A 141 -2.62 5.59 7.38
CA LEU A 141 -3.47 5.08 6.30
C LEU A 141 -3.81 3.61 6.50
#